data_AF-A0A9R1W1E8-F1
#
_entry.id   AF-A0A9R1W1E8-F1
#
_cell.length_a   1.000
_cell.length_b   1.000
_cell.length_c   1.000
_cell.angle_alpha   90.00
_cell.angle_beta   90.00
_cell.angle_gamma   90.00
#
_symmetry.space_group_name_H-M   'P 1'
#
loop_
_entity.id
_entity.type
_entity.pdbx_description
1 polymer ?
#
loop_
_entity_poly.entity_id
_entity_poly.type
_entity_poly.pdbx_seq_one_letter_code
_entity_poly.pdbx_strand_id
1 'polypeptide(L)'
;MALLKQQGAFAKGQTKTDPVEEEVPPLLGENGKIEVWRIDGEEKTELPKEDIGKFYSGDCYICLYSYHSDEKKEDHYPCCWIGKDSIQEDQKTAVQQTTSMFNSMKCKPVQVP
;
A
#
# COMPACT_ATOMS: atom_id res chain seq x y z
N MET A 1 52.56 5.96 43.04
CA MET A 1 52.79 7.32 42.50
C MET A 1 52.52 7.22 41.00
N ALA A 2 51.57 7.88 40.34
CA ALA A 2 50.74 9.03 40.66
C ALA A 2 49.38 8.92 39.94
N LEU A 3 48.38 9.63 40.46
CA LEU A 3 47.04 9.80 39.90
C LEU A 3 47.03 10.91 38.83
N LEU A 4 46.19 10.77 37.80
CA LEU A 4 45.52 11.92 37.18
C LEU A 4 44.10 11.54 36.71
N LYS A 5 43.11 12.26 37.25
CA LYS A 5 41.71 12.37 36.80
C LYS A 5 41.68 13.37 35.60
N GLN A 6 40.76 13.39 34.63
CA GLN A 6 39.32 13.58 34.75
C GLN A 6 38.67 13.69 33.33
N GLN A 7 37.42 13.20 33.21
CA GLN A 7 36.26 13.56 32.33
C GLN A 7 36.39 13.84 30.81
N GLY A 8 35.46 13.25 30.04
CA GLY A 8 35.04 13.71 28.73
C GLY A 8 33.84 12.90 28.21
N ALA A 9 32.77 13.60 27.82
CA ALA A 9 31.42 13.14 27.55
C ALA A 9 31.22 12.01 26.50
N PHE A 10 30.10 11.29 26.67
CA PHE A 10 29.44 10.47 25.65
C PHE A 10 29.38 11.18 24.29
N ALA A 11 30.09 10.64 23.29
CA ALA A 11 29.83 10.96 21.90
C ALA A 11 28.70 10.05 21.40
N LYS A 12 27.53 10.65 21.15
CA LYS A 12 26.42 10.02 20.44
C LYS A 12 26.89 9.64 19.04
N GLY A 13 26.98 8.35 18.75
CA GLY A 13 27.09 7.85 17.39
C GLY A 13 25.80 8.14 16.64
N GLN A 14 25.80 9.18 15.82
CA GLN A 14 24.81 9.39 14.78
C GLN A 14 25.09 8.38 13.68
N THR A 15 24.34 7.28 13.63
CA THR A 15 24.07 6.62 12.36
C THR A 15 23.17 7.57 11.58
N LYS A 16 23.79 8.34 10.67
CA LYS A 16 23.06 8.98 9.57
C LYS A 16 22.46 7.84 8.74
N THR A 17 21.19 7.55 8.99
CA THR A 17 20.35 6.92 7.99
C THR A 17 19.88 8.07 7.10
N ASP A 18 20.52 8.24 5.95
CA ASP A 18 19.92 9.03 4.89
C ASP A 18 18.50 8.47 4.66
N PRO A 19 17.46 9.33 4.60
CA PRO A 19 16.17 8.87 4.14
C PRO A 19 16.40 8.37 2.72
N VAL A 20 16.27 7.06 2.53
CA VAL A 20 15.91 6.55 1.21
C VAL A 20 14.57 7.19 0.92
N GLU A 21 14.62 8.32 0.21
CA GLU A 21 13.53 8.77 -0.61
C GLU A 21 13.36 7.65 -1.63
N GLU A 22 12.54 6.68 -1.24
CA GLU A 22 11.97 5.73 -2.16
C GLU A 22 11.27 6.62 -3.19
N GLU A 23 11.90 6.81 -4.35
CA GLU A 23 11.24 7.40 -5.51
C GLU A 23 10.15 6.39 -5.88
N VAL A 24 9.05 6.46 -5.13
CA VAL A 24 7.75 5.98 -5.57
C VAL A 24 7.63 6.60 -6.95
N PRO A 25 7.53 5.80 -8.02
CA PRO A 25 7.26 6.36 -9.34
C PRO A 25 6.10 7.36 -9.19
N PRO A 26 5.94 8.37 -10.05
CA PRO A 26 4.76 9.24 -10.01
C PRO A 26 3.55 8.37 -10.35
N LEU A 27 3.13 7.54 -9.39
CA LEU A 27 2.39 6.35 -9.71
C LEU A 27 1.04 6.83 -10.20
N LEU A 28 0.55 7.92 -9.64
CA LEU A 28 -0.86 8.19 -9.56
C LEU A 28 -0.96 9.66 -9.09
N GLY A 29 -1.30 10.60 -10.00
CA GLY A 29 -1.21 12.05 -9.78
C GLY A 29 -1.92 12.56 -8.52
N GLU A 30 -1.56 13.78 -8.06
CA GLU A 30 -1.99 14.40 -6.78
C GLU A 30 -3.52 14.49 -6.54
N ASN A 31 -4.35 14.07 -7.50
CA ASN A 31 -5.82 14.07 -7.44
C ASN A 31 -6.44 12.67 -7.33
N GLY A 32 -5.65 11.64 -7.04
CA GLY A 32 -6.10 10.27 -6.85
C GLY A 32 -6.81 10.00 -5.52
N LYS A 33 -7.85 9.16 -5.55
CA LYS A 33 -8.48 8.57 -4.36
C LYS A 33 -8.17 7.08 -4.31
N ILE A 34 -7.74 6.58 -3.15
CA ILE A 34 -7.59 5.16 -2.89
C ILE A 34 -8.62 4.69 -1.87
N GLU A 35 -9.28 3.59 -2.19
CA GLU A 35 -10.19 2.86 -1.31
C GLU A 35 -9.66 1.44 -1.16
N VAL A 36 -9.59 0.95 0.08
CA VAL A 36 -9.05 -0.38 0.37
C VAL A 36 -10.06 -1.15 1.20
N TRP A 37 -10.24 -2.42 0.87
CA TRP A 37 -11.08 -3.33 1.62
C TRP A 37 -10.32 -4.58 2.02
N ARG A 38 -10.53 -5.06 3.25
CA ARG A 38 -10.11 -6.39 3.72
C ARG A 38 -11.17 -7.42 3.33
N ILE A 39 -10.71 -8.61 2.93
CA ILE A 39 -11.55 -9.78 2.64
C ILE A 39 -11.55 -10.70 3.87
N ASP A 40 -12.74 -11.17 4.22
CA ASP A 40 -12.98 -12.15 5.28
C ASP A 40 -14.10 -13.09 4.81
N GLY A 41 -13.71 -14.24 4.25
CA GLY A 41 -14.63 -15.15 3.56
C GLY A 41 -15.24 -14.53 2.30
N GLU A 42 -16.56 -14.34 2.31
CA GLU A 42 -17.31 -13.67 1.24
C GLU A 42 -17.50 -12.17 1.48
N GLU A 43 -17.17 -11.68 2.69
CA GLU A 43 -17.39 -10.28 3.06
C GLU A 43 -16.21 -9.39 2.64
N LYS A 44 -16.56 -8.14 2.28
CA LYS A 44 -15.62 -7.08 1.92
C LYS A 44 -15.81 -5.90 2.87
N THR A 45 -14.85 -5.67 3.77
CA THR A 45 -14.91 -4.60 4.79
C THR A 45 -13.97 -3.46 4.44
N GLU A 46 -14.48 -2.22 4.39
CA GLU A 46 -13.67 -1.04 4.08
C GLU A 46 -12.70 -0.73 5.22
N LEU A 47 -11.44 -0.45 4.87
CA LEU A 47 -10.44 -0.04 5.84
C LEU A 47 -10.55 1.46 6.13
N PRO A 48 -10.41 1.89 7.39
CA PRO A 48 -10.29 3.31 7.70
C PRO A 48 -9.00 3.87 7.07
N LYS A 49 -9.02 5.15 6.72
CA LYS A 49 -7.90 5.82 6.01
C LYS A 49 -6.56 5.71 6.75
N GLU A 50 -6.60 5.63 8.08
CA GLU A 50 -5.43 5.46 8.96
C GLU A 50 -4.79 4.07 8.91
N ASP A 51 -5.49 3.08 8.36
CA ASP A 51 -5.00 1.70 8.18
C ASP A 51 -4.64 1.39 6.72
N ILE A 52 -4.94 2.28 5.79
CA ILE A 52 -4.45 2.16 4.40
C ILE A 52 -2.92 2.15 4.42
N GLY A 53 -2.33 1.10 3.85
CA GLY A 53 -0.88 0.84 3.87
C GLY A 53 -0.44 -0.18 4.93
N LYS A 54 -1.31 -0.57 5.86
CA LYS A 54 -1.04 -1.66 6.83
C LYS A 54 -1.65 -2.97 6.32
N PHE A 55 -0.86 -3.72 5.57
CA PHE A 55 -1.27 -5.02 5.03
C PHE A 55 -0.71 -6.17 5.89
N TYR A 56 -1.59 -7.08 6.33
CA TYR A 56 -1.21 -8.23 7.16
C TYR A 56 -1.10 -9.50 6.33
N SER A 57 -0.03 -10.29 6.50
CA SER A 57 0.23 -11.49 5.69
C SER A 57 -0.85 -12.57 5.80
N GLY A 58 -1.64 -12.58 6.87
CA GLY A 58 -2.75 -13.51 7.06
C GLY A 58 -4.05 -13.14 6.33
N ASP A 59 -4.12 -11.98 5.70
CA ASP A 59 -5.35 -11.43 5.11
C ASP A 59 -5.21 -11.17 3.60
N CYS A 60 -6.33 -10.98 2.92
CA CYS A 60 -6.36 -10.47 1.56
C CYS A 60 -7.04 -9.10 1.52
N TYR A 61 -6.61 -8.26 0.58
CA TYR A 61 -7.16 -6.93 0.39
C TYR A 61 -7.43 -6.62 -1.07
N ILE A 62 -8.43 -5.78 -1.31
CA ILE A 62 -8.71 -5.18 -2.61
C ILE A 62 -8.42 -3.69 -2.49
N CYS A 63 -7.62 -3.13 -3.39
CA CYS A 63 -7.41 -1.70 -3.49
C CYS A 63 -8.02 -1.19 -4.79
N LEU A 64 -8.82 -0.14 -4.71
CA LEU A 64 -9.32 0.59 -5.87
C LEU A 64 -8.67 1.96 -5.85
N TYR A 65 -7.88 2.23 -6.89
CA TYR A 65 -7.39 3.57 -7.14
C TYR A 65 -8.25 4.24 -8.21
N SER A 66 -8.78 5.42 -7.91
CA SER A 66 -9.57 6.24 -8.82
C SER A 66 -8.85 7.56 -9.07
N TYR A 67 -8.72 7.96 -10.33
CA TYR A 67 -8.06 9.21 -10.70
C TYR A 67 -8.72 9.86 -11.89
N HIS A 68 -8.54 11.17 -11.99
CA HIS A 68 -8.98 11.94 -13.15
C HIS A 68 -7.82 11.99 -14.14
N SER A 69 -7.94 11.26 -15.24
CA SER A 69 -6.96 11.30 -16.34
C SER A 69 -7.10 12.58 -17.18
N ASP A 70 -8.31 13.15 -17.22
CA ASP A 70 -8.70 14.42 -17.83
C ASP A 70 -9.90 15.04 -17.07
N GLU A 71 -10.19 16.35 -17.24
CA GLU A 71 -11.26 17.10 -16.52
C GLU A 71 -12.67 16.48 -16.55
N LYS A 72 -12.92 15.44 -17.36
CA LYS A 72 -14.24 14.83 -17.54
C LYS A 72 -14.26 13.31 -17.38
N LYS A 73 -13.14 12.65 -17.10
CA LYS A 73 -13.09 11.19 -17.06
C LYS A 73 -12.33 10.68 -15.84
N GLU A 74 -13.07 9.96 -15.00
CA GLU A 74 -12.52 9.17 -13.91
C GLU A 74 -12.11 7.80 -14.48
N ASP A 75 -10.86 7.42 -14.25
CA ASP A 75 -10.32 6.10 -14.54
C ASP A 75 -10.06 5.35 -13.24
N HIS A 76 -10.27 4.04 -13.29
CA HIS A 76 -10.19 3.16 -12.12
C HIS A 76 -9.12 2.08 -12.32
N TYR A 77 -8.44 1.78 -11.23
CA TYR A 77 -7.37 0.80 -11.16
C TYR A 77 -7.60 -0.12 -9.95
N PRO A 78 -8.40 -1.20 -10.12
CA PRO A 78 -8.55 -2.21 -9.10
C PRO A 78 -7.35 -3.15 -9.09
N CYS A 79 -6.80 -3.42 -7.91
CA CYS A 79 -5.80 -4.46 -7.68
C CYS A 79 -6.15 -5.24 -6.41
N CYS A 80 -5.58 -6.44 -6.28
CA CYS A 80 -5.66 -7.21 -5.06
C CYS A 80 -4.27 -7.43 -4.48
N TRP A 81 -4.19 -7.39 -3.16
CA TRP A 81 -3.05 -7.83 -2.39
C TRP A 81 -3.41 -9.13 -1.71
N ILE A 82 -2.58 -10.15 -1.95
CA ILE A 82 -2.80 -11.49 -1.42
C ILE A 82 -1.76 -11.77 -0.35
N GLY A 83 -2.21 -11.92 0.89
CA GLY A 83 -1.35 -12.24 2.01
C GLY A 83 -0.75 -13.62 1.85
N LYS A 84 0.55 -13.73 2.08
CA LYS A 84 1.29 -15.00 1.96
C LYS A 84 0.74 -16.11 2.85
N ASP A 85 0.24 -15.75 4.03
CA ASP A 85 -0.26 -16.66 5.06
C ASP A 85 -1.81 -16.69 5.10
N SER A 86 -2.47 -16.05 4.13
CA SER A 86 -3.94 -16.02 4.02
C SER A 86 -4.54 -17.35 3.60
N ILE A 87 -5.82 -17.55 3.89
CA ILE A 87 -6.54 -18.79 3.54
C ILE A 87 -7.01 -18.78 2.07
N GLN A 88 -7.09 -19.97 1.46
CA GLN A 88 -7.42 -20.12 0.03
C GLN A 88 -8.78 -19.50 -0.37
N GLU A 89 -9.75 -19.52 0.54
CA GLU A 89 -11.07 -18.93 0.33
C GLU A 89 -10.96 -17.42 0.08
N ASP A 90 -10.32 -16.70 0.99
CA ASP A 90 -10.12 -15.25 0.89
C ASP A 90 -9.30 -14.88 -0.35
N GLN A 91 -8.27 -15.67 -0.68
CA GLN A 91 -7.47 -15.46 -1.88
C GLN A 91 -8.35 -15.53 -3.14
N LYS A 92 -9.19 -16.57 -3.23
CA LYS A 92 -10.10 -16.76 -4.36
C LYS A 92 -11.13 -15.63 -4.42
N THR A 93 -11.72 -15.27 -3.28
CA THR A 93 -12.70 -14.18 -3.20
C THR A 93 -12.08 -12.85 -3.62
N ALA A 94 -10.88 -12.52 -3.13
CA ALA A 94 -10.17 -11.28 -3.47
C ALA A 94 -9.91 -11.17 -4.99
N VAL A 95 -9.41 -12.24 -5.61
CA VAL A 95 -9.15 -12.28 -7.07
C VAL A 95 -10.45 -12.18 -7.86
N GLN A 96 -11.48 -12.93 -7.46
CA GLN A 96 -12.78 -12.94 -8.15
C GLN A 96 -13.45 -11.57 -8.09
N GLN A 97 -13.52 -10.96 -6.90
CA GLN A 97 -14.11 -9.63 -6.71
C GLN A 97 -13.33 -8.55 -7.47
N THR A 98 -12.00 -8.59 -7.42
CA THR A 98 -11.15 -7.64 -8.16
C THR A 98 -11.33 -7.79 -9.67
N THR A 99 -11.41 -9.02 -10.17
CA THR A 99 -11.67 -9.29 -11.60
C THR A 99 -13.06 -8.80 -12.03
N SER A 100 -14.07 -9.02 -11.19
CA SER A 100 -15.43 -8.51 -11.42
C SER A 100 -15.44 -6.98 -11.49
N MET A 101 -14.75 -6.32 -10.56
CA MET A 101 -14.55 -4.87 -10.53
C MET A 101 -13.85 -4.36 -11.80
N PHE A 102 -12.75 -5.01 -12.20
CA PHE A 102 -12.01 -4.65 -13.42
C PHE A 102 -12.90 -4.71 -14.67
N ASN A 103 -13.67 -5.79 -14.81
CA ASN A 103 -14.55 -6.02 -15.94
C ASN A 103 -15.73 -5.04 -15.96
N SER A 104 -16.32 -4.71 -14.81
CA SER A 104 -17.48 -3.80 -14.74
C SER A 104 -17.09 -2.35 -15.04
N MET A 105 -15.90 -1.92 -14.62
CA MET A 105 -15.40 -0.55 -14.81
C MET A 105 -14.76 -0.32 -16.18
N LYS A 106 -14.78 -1.31 -17.09
CA LYS A 106 -14.12 -1.25 -18.41
C LYS A 106 -12.68 -0.76 -18.31
N CYS A 107 -11.97 -1.19 -17.26
CA CYS A 107 -10.62 -0.74 -16.98
C CYS A 107 -9.74 -1.06 -18.20
N LYS A 108 -9.03 -0.04 -18.71
CA LYS A 108 -8.09 -0.25 -19.81
C LYS A 108 -6.77 -0.74 -19.21
N PRO A 109 -6.10 -1.72 -19.84
CA PRO A 109 -4.76 -2.08 -19.43
C PRO A 109 -3.84 -0.87 -19.63
N VAL A 110 -3.18 -0.43 -18.55
CA VAL A 110 -2.07 0.53 -18.58
C VAL A 110 -0.85 -0.21 -19.09
N GLN A 111 -0.29 0.30 -20.19
CA GLN A 111 1.08 0.00 -20.58
C GLN A 111 2.00 0.90 -19.76
N VAL A 112 2.81 0.28 -18.91
CA VAL A 112 3.96 0.96 -18.30
C VAL A 112 5.11 0.87 -19.32
N PRO A 113 5.70 2.00 -19.76
CA PRO A 113 6.79 2.01 -20.75
C PRO A 113 8.08 1.38 -20.24
#